data_AF-A0A7C9RWK6-F1
#
_entry.id   AF-A0A7C9RWK6-F1
#
_cell.length_a   1.000
_cell.length_b   1.000
_cell.length_c   1.000
_cell.angle_alpha   90.00
_cell.angle_beta   90.00
_cell.angle_gamma   90.00
#
_symmetry.space_group_name_H-M   'P 1'
#
loop_
_entity.id
_entity.type
_entity.pdbx_description
1 polymer ?
#
loop_
_entity_poly.entity_id
_entity_poly.type
_entity_poly.pdbx_seq_one_letter_code
_entity_poly.pdbx_strand_id
1 'polypeptide(L)'
;MMCPFREWEAAYLLGSLSPGDRQVYERHLAACPPCEHEVCRMAGTAGLLSRVPAEWAVESPGPVAEVPRPARDRGHLLVTLSVLAAVLVALLVFVRYRSWDDTS
;
A
#
# COMPACT_ATOMS: atom_id res chain seq x y z
N MET A 1 3.51 11.25 9.04
CA MET A 1 2.85 9.96 8.73
C MET A 1 3.21 9.42 7.32
N MET A 2 3.94 10.15 6.46
CA MET A 2 4.50 9.62 5.22
C MET A 2 6.02 9.48 5.38
N CYS A 3 6.54 8.26 5.51
CA CYS A 3 7.98 8.02 5.53
C CYS A 3 8.43 7.78 4.08
N PRO A 4 9.40 8.56 3.55
CA PRO A 4 9.83 8.43 2.15
C PRO A 4 10.53 7.10 1.85
N PHE A 5 11.03 6.40 2.87
CA PHE A 5 11.77 5.15 2.73
C PHE A 5 10.93 3.89 3.01
N ARG A 6 9.61 4.03 3.14
CA ARG A 6 8.74 2.90 3.50
C ARG A 6 8.85 1.72 2.55
N GLU A 7 9.13 1.96 1.26
CA GLU A 7 9.15 0.95 0.19
C GLU A 7 10.56 0.41 -0.10
N TRP A 8 11.56 0.76 0.71
CA TRP A 8 12.96 0.38 0.50
C TRP A 8 13.35 -0.93 1.21
N GLU A 9 12.48 -1.48 2.06
CA GLU A 9 12.73 -2.64 2.90
C GLU A 9 13.08 -3.90 2.09
N ALA A 10 12.39 -4.12 0.96
CA ALA A 10 12.63 -5.24 0.08
C ALA A 10 13.99 -5.14 -0.62
N ALA A 11 14.28 -3.97 -1.21
CA ALA A 11 15.54 -3.71 -1.89
C ALA A 11 16.73 -3.76 -0.93
N TYR A 12 16.55 -3.31 0.32
CA TYR A 12 17.56 -3.39 1.36
C TYR A 12 17.86 -4.86 1.75
N LEU A 13 16.83 -5.66 1.99
CA LEU A 13 16.96 -7.07 2.39
C LEU A 13 17.56 -7.95 1.28
N LEU A 14 17.15 -7.72 0.03
CA LEU A 14 17.64 -8.47 -1.13
C LEU A 14 18.97 -7.94 -1.68
N GLY A 15 19.56 -6.91 -1.04
CA GLY A 15 20.85 -6.35 -1.45
C GLY A 15 20.80 -5.62 -2.80
N SER A 16 19.63 -5.14 -3.23
CA SER A 16 19.41 -4.48 -4.52
C SER A 16 19.63 -2.96 -4.47
N LEU A 17 19.81 -2.37 -3.28
CA LEU A 17 20.17 -0.96 -3.13
C LEU A 17 21.61 -0.69 -3.56
N SER A 18 21.86 0.47 -4.15
CA SER A 18 23.22 0.97 -4.33
C SER A 18 23.91 1.15 -2.96
N PRO A 19 25.26 1.14 -2.89
CA PRO A 19 25.96 1.37 -1.63
C PRO A 19 25.59 2.69 -0.94
N GLY A 20 25.37 3.75 -1.73
CA GLY A 20 24.95 5.05 -1.21
C GLY A 20 23.53 5.02 -0.64
N ASP A 21 22.58 4.44 -1.37
CA ASP A 21 21.20 4.31 -0.92
C ASP A 21 21.08 3.43 0.32
N ARG A 22 21.88 2.35 0.39
CA ARG A 22 21.96 1.49 1.57
C ARG A 22 22.37 2.29 2.82
N GLN A 23 23.41 3.12 2.71
CA GLN A 23 23.91 3.92 3.84
C GLN A 23 22.91 5.03 4.25
N VAL A 24 22.15 5.57 3.30
CA VAL A 24 21.03 6.49 3.59
C VAL A 24 19.94 5.75 4.38
N TYR A 25 19.57 4.55 3.93
CA TYR A 25 18.51 3.77 4.57
C TYR A 25 18.89 3.27 5.96
N GLU A 26 20.13 2.81 6.16
CA GLU A 26 20.63 2.38 7.48
C GLU A 26 20.58 3.50 8.52
N ARG A 27 20.96 4.73 8.13
CA ARG A 27 20.78 5.92 9.01
C ARG A 27 19.32 6.20 9.33
N HIS A 28 18.42 5.96 8.38
CA HIS A 28 16.99 6.11 8.59
C HIS A 28 16.42 5.06 9.54
N LEU A 29 16.82 3.79 9.41
CA LEU A 29 16.39 2.68 10.28
C LEU A 29 16.69 2.98 11.75
N ALA A 30 17.86 3.57 12.05
CA ALA A 30 18.24 3.96 13.41
C ALA A 30 17.30 5.00 14.06
N ALA A 31 16.49 5.71 13.27
CA ALA A 31 15.61 6.78 13.73
C ALA A 31 14.12 6.53 13.43
N CYS A 32 13.75 5.39 12.84
CA CYS A 32 12.39 5.12 12.37
C CYS A 32 11.93 3.70 12.75
N PRO A 33 11.33 3.54 13.95
CA PRO A 33 10.82 2.25 14.42
C PRO A 33 9.83 1.57 13.45
N PRO A 34 8.95 2.31 12.72
CA PRO A 34 8.12 1.69 11.69
C PRO A 34 8.94 0.98 10.61
N CYS A 35 9.96 1.62 10.03
CA CYS A 35 10.75 1.01 8.97
C CYS A 35 11.61 -0.17 9.49
N GLU A 36 12.11 -0.09 10.72
CA GLU A 36 12.76 -1.22 11.39
C GLU A 36 11.79 -2.42 11.52
N HIS A 37 10.55 -2.16 11.92
CA HIS A 37 9.51 -3.19 12.03
C HIS A 37 9.19 -3.85 10.68
N GLU A 38 9.09 -3.08 9.59
CA GLU A 38 8.87 -3.61 8.25
C GLU A 38 10.00 -4.56 7.82
N VAL A 39 11.27 -4.16 8.05
CA VAL A 39 12.45 -4.99 7.77
C VAL A 39 12.39 -6.30 8.57
N CYS A 40 12.12 -6.22 9.87
CA CYS A 40 11.98 -7.41 10.73
C CYS A 40 10.87 -8.35 10.25
N ARG A 41 9.73 -7.81 9.80
CA ARG A 41 8.61 -8.62 9.29
C ARG A 41 9.00 -9.39 8.02
N MET A 42 9.85 -8.84 7.16
CA MET A 42 10.28 -9.49 5.91
C MET A 42 11.58 -10.30 6.05
N ALA A 43 12.36 -10.13 7.11
CA ALA A 43 13.65 -10.80 7.31
C ALA A 43 13.55 -12.33 7.25
N GLY A 44 12.47 -12.92 7.77
CA GLY A 44 12.21 -14.36 7.69
C GLY A 44 12.09 -14.87 6.25
N THR A 45 11.32 -14.17 5.41
CA THR A 45 11.17 -14.50 3.99
C THR A 45 12.47 -14.30 3.23
N ALA A 46 13.17 -13.19 3.46
CA ALA A 46 14.48 -12.93 2.84
C ALA A 46 15.51 -14.02 3.20
N GLY A 47 15.51 -14.51 4.44
CA GLY A 47 16.37 -15.61 4.88
C GLY A 47 16.00 -16.99 4.32
N LEU A 48 14.75 -17.20 3.86
CA LEU A 48 14.39 -18.38 3.10
C LEU A 48 14.88 -18.28 1.65
N LEU A 49 14.74 -17.10 1.04
CA LEU A 49 15.19 -16.83 -0.32
C LEU A 49 16.72 -16.96 -0.47
N SER A 50 17.50 -16.62 0.55
CA SER A 50 18.96 -16.79 0.53
C SER A 50 19.43 -18.25 0.49
N ARG A 51 18.52 -19.21 0.72
CA ARG A 51 18.80 -20.65 0.61
C ARG A 51 18.53 -21.20 -0.78
N VAL A 52 17.89 -20.43 -1.65
CA VAL A 52 17.66 -20.83 -3.03
C VAL A 52 19.02 -20.85 -3.74
N PRO A 53 19.42 -21.99 -4.33
CA PRO A 53 20.70 -22.08 -5.02
C PRO A 53 20.76 -21.10 -6.21
N ALA A 54 21.89 -20.41 -6.36
CA ALA A 54 22.05 -19.37 -7.38
C ALA A 54 21.95 -19.94 -8.81
N GLU A 55 22.28 -21.22 -9.01
CA GLU A 55 22.14 -21.91 -10.29
C GLU A 55 20.68 -22.07 -10.77
N TRP A 56 19.70 -21.85 -9.88
CA TRP A 56 18.29 -21.80 -10.25
C TRP A 56 17.84 -20.40 -10.69
N ALA A 57 18.69 -19.40 -10.53
CA ALA A 57 18.41 -18.08 -11.06
C ALA A 57 18.40 -18.15 -12.60
N VAL A 58 17.29 -17.75 -13.19
CA VAL A 58 17.17 -17.58 -14.64
C VAL A 58 17.42 -16.11 -14.94
N GLU A 59 18.26 -15.81 -15.93
CA GLU A 59 18.46 -14.45 -16.44
C GLU A 59 17.08 -13.84 -16.75
N SER A 60 16.77 -12.71 -16.12
CA SER A 60 15.51 -12.02 -16.38
C SER A 60 15.51 -11.51 -17.83
N PRO A 61 14.52 -11.87 -18.66
CA PRO A 61 14.44 -11.37 -20.03
C PRO A 61 14.04 -9.88 -20.00
N GLY A 62 15.03 -8.99 -19.93
CA GLY A 62 14.87 -7.55 -20.10
C GLY A 62 14.75 -6.73 -18.82
N PRO A 63 14.77 -5.38 -18.94
CA PRO A 63 14.67 -4.47 -17.82
C PRO A 63 13.39 -4.73 -17.05
N VAL A 64 13.49 -4.70 -15.72
CA VAL A 64 12.36 -4.86 -14.79
C VAL A 64 11.23 -3.99 -15.29
N ALA A 65 10.16 -4.59 -15.80
CA ALA A 65 9.00 -3.85 -16.25
C ALA A 65 8.57 -2.98 -15.07
N GLU A 66 8.50 -1.67 -15.27
CA GLU A 66 8.06 -0.75 -14.24
C GLU A 66 6.65 -1.18 -13.84
N VAL A 67 6.54 -1.80 -12.65
CA VAL A 67 5.26 -2.32 -12.16
C VAL A 67 4.31 -1.12 -12.14
N PRO A 68 3.19 -1.13 -12.89
CA PRO A 68 2.29 0.00 -12.92
C PRO A 68 1.88 0.31 -11.48
N ARG A 69 2.27 1.48 -10.97
CA ARG A 69 1.80 1.94 -9.66
C ARG A 69 0.29 1.86 -9.71
N PRO A 70 -0.39 1.11 -8.82
CA PRO A 70 -1.83 1.02 -8.86
C PRO A 70 -2.35 2.46 -8.79
N ALA A 71 -2.99 2.90 -9.88
CA ALA A 71 -3.61 4.20 -9.93
C ALA A 71 -4.56 4.26 -8.74
N ARG A 72 -4.27 5.15 -7.78
CA ARG A 72 -5.09 5.35 -6.57
C ARG A 72 -6.55 5.37 -7.00
N ASP A 73 -7.29 4.34 -6.61
CA ASP A 73 -8.53 3.96 -7.24
C ASP A 73 -9.59 5.06 -7.10
N ARG A 74 -9.79 5.82 -8.18
CA ARG A 74 -10.82 6.86 -8.29
C ARG A 74 -12.23 6.26 -8.18
N GLY A 75 -12.38 4.94 -8.33
CA GLY A 75 -13.65 4.21 -8.22
C GLY A 75 -14.26 4.31 -6.83
N HIS A 76 -13.45 4.25 -5.77
CA HIS A 76 -13.97 4.37 -4.39
C HIS A 76 -14.66 5.71 -4.12
N LEU A 77 -14.18 6.80 -4.74
CA LEU A 77 -14.78 8.13 -4.54
C LEU A 77 -16.16 8.22 -5.19
N LEU A 78 -16.33 7.65 -6.40
CA LEU A 78 -17.62 7.56 -7.07
C LEU A 78 -18.62 6.68 -6.32
N VAL A 79 -18.16 5.55 -5.77
CA VAL A 79 -19.00 4.67 -4.95
C VAL A 79 -19.42 5.34 -3.63
N THR A 80 -18.52 6.07 -2.96
CA THR A 80 -18.89 6.79 -1.73
C THR A 80 -19.92 7.90 -1.99
N LEU A 81 -19.80 8.63 -3.11
CA LEU A 81 -20.76 9.67 -3.47
C LEU A 81 -22.14 9.09 -3.85
N SER A 82 -22.19 7.95 -4.56
CA SER A 82 -23.45 7.30 -4.92
C SER A 82 -24.19 6.78 -3.69
N VAL A 83 -23.49 6.17 -2.73
CA VAL A 83 -24.08 5.71 -1.47
C VAL A 83 -24.62 6.88 -0.64
N LEU A 84 -23.86 7.97 -0.50
CA LEU A 84 -24.31 9.16 0.23
C LEU A 84 -25.55 9.78 -0.41
N ALA A 85 -25.58 9.89 -1.74
CA ALA A 85 -26.74 10.38 -2.47
C ALA A 85 -27.97 9.50 -2.25
N ALA A 86 -27.83 8.17 -2.30
CA ALA A 86 -28.91 7.23 -2.05
C ALA A 86 -29.47 7.34 -0.62
N VAL A 87 -28.60 7.47 0.39
CA VAL A 87 -29.01 7.69 1.79
C VAL A 87 -29.77 9.02 1.94
N LEU A 88 -29.28 10.09 1.32
CA LEU A 88 -29.95 11.40 1.32
C LEU A 88 -31.35 11.32 0.70
N VAL A 89 -31.48 10.65 -0.45
CA VAL A 89 -32.79 10.44 -1.11
C VAL A 89 -33.72 9.62 -0.21
N ALA A 90 -33.24 8.53 0.40
CA ALA A 90 -34.04 7.71 1.30
C ALA A 90 -34.52 8.51 2.53
N LEU A 91 -33.66 9.34 3.13
CA LEU A 91 -34.03 10.22 4.23
C LEU A 91 -35.06 11.27 3.82
N LEU A 92 -34.91 11.89 2.64
CA LEU A 92 -35.88 12.84 2.11
C LEU A 92 -37.25 12.19 1.87
N VAL A 93 -37.27 10.98 1.30
CA VAL A 93 -38.50 10.19 1.12
C VAL A 93 -39.13 9.85 2.47
N PHE A 94 -38.33 9.41 3.44
CA PHE A 94 -38.81 9.05 4.77
C PHE A 94 -39.41 10.27 5.51
N VAL A 95 -38.75 11.43 5.46
CA VAL A 95 -39.27 12.68 6.04
C VAL A 95 -40.56 13.10 5.36
N ARG A 96 -40.63 13.02 4.02
CA ARG A 96 -41.84 13.30 3.24
C ARG A 96 -42.99 12.36 3.62
N TYR A 97 -42.70 11.07 3.77
CA TYR A 97 -43.68 10.07 4.19
C TYR A 97 -44.21 10.36 5.59
N ARG A 98 -43.32 10.64 6.55
CA ARG A 98 -43.72 10.98 7.93
C ARG A 98 -44.58 12.25 7.98
N SER A 99 -44.26 13.26 7.17
CA SER A 99 -45.05 14.50 7.11
C SER A 99 -46.43 14.31 6.48
N TRP A 100 -46.64 13.25 5.71
CA TRP A 100 -47.95 12.94 5.13
C TRP A 100 -48.86 12.26 6.16
N ASP A 101 -48.31 11.37 6.99
CA ASP A 101 -49.01 10.67 8.08
C ASP A 101 -49.56 11.65 9.14
N ASP A 102 -48.83 12.73 9.46
CA ASP A 102 -49.27 13.76 10.41
C ASP A 102 -50.51 14.56 9.92
N THR A 103 -50.96 14.41 8.66
CA THR A 103 -52.10 15.16 8.07
C THR A 103 -53.38 14.35 7.83
N SER A 104 -53.40 13.07 8.22
CA SER A 104 -54.57 12.17 8.09
C SER A 104 -55.32 12.04 9.41
#